data_AF-A0A0S9RWD4-F1
#
_entry.id   AF-A0A0S9RWD4-F1
#
_cell.length_a   1.000
_cell.length_b   1.000
_cell.length_c   1.000
_cell.angle_alpha   90.00
_cell.angle_beta   90.00
_cell.angle_gamma   90.00
#
_symmetry.space_group_name_H-M   'P 1'
#
loop_
_entity.id
_entity.type
_entity.pdbx_description
1 polymer ?
#
loop_
_entity_poly.entity_id
_entity_poly.type
_entity_poly.pdbx_seq_one_letter_code
_entity_poly.pdbx_strand_id
1 'polypeptide(L)' 'MDDPVARWPRTPTPDKIAFATRMAKAFASVSPELDRNYFVRCLEETANIGNPRDIKLEQAVKICVAVHQKATE' A
#
# COMPACT_ATOMS: atom_id res chain seq x y z
N MET A 1 -10.89 -2.50 -6.94
CA MET A 1 -11.09 -2.68 -5.48
C MET A 1 -11.38 -1.29 -4.95
N ASP A 2 -12.66 -0.98 -4.77
CA ASP A 2 -13.13 0.37 -4.41
C ASP A 2 -13.17 0.59 -2.90
N ASP A 3 -12.64 -0.36 -2.12
CA ASP A 3 -12.57 -0.22 -0.67
C ASP A 3 -11.71 0.98 -0.27
N PRO A 4 -12.21 1.81 0.67
CA PRO A 4 -11.43 2.89 1.23
C PRO A 4 -10.25 2.33 2.02
N VAL A 5 -9.08 2.94 1.89
CA VAL A 5 -7.85 2.56 2.62
C VAL A 5 -8.05 2.65 4.13
N ALA A 6 -9.01 3.44 4.60
CA ALA A 6 -9.45 3.48 5.99
C ALA A 6 -9.88 2.12 6.58
N ARG A 7 -10.25 1.14 5.74
CA ARG A 7 -10.55 -0.24 6.18
C ARG A 7 -9.32 -1.12 6.33
N TRP A 8 -8.18 -0.72 5.77
CA TRP A 8 -6.93 -1.47 5.83
C TRP A 8 -6.54 -1.86 7.26
N PRO A 9 -6.58 -0.98 8.28
CA PRO A 9 -6.18 -1.34 9.64
C PRO A 9 -7.05 -2.45 10.25
N ARG A 10 -8.31 -2.54 9.83
CA ARG A 10 -9.30 -3.53 10.29
C ARG A 10 -9.33 -4.79 9.44
N THR A 11 -8.61 -4.82 8.32
CA THR A 11 -8.55 -5.97 7.42
C THR A 11 -7.76 -7.10 8.10
N PRO A 12 -8.21 -8.36 8.02
CA PRO A 12 -7.46 -9.48 8.58
C PRO A 12 -6.03 -9.54 8.05
N THR A 13 -5.08 -9.85 8.93
CA THR A 13 -3.66 -10.04 8.58
C THR A 13 -3.41 -10.93 7.36
N PRO A 14 -4.07 -12.10 7.17
CA PRO A 14 -3.84 -12.91 5.98
C PRO A 14 -4.24 -12.19 4.68
N ASP A 15 -5.32 -11.40 4.69
CA ASP A 15 -5.78 -10.66 3.53
C ASP A 15 -4.84 -9.49 3.20
N LYS A 16 -4.32 -8.80 4.22
CA LYS A 16 -3.28 -7.77 4.06
C LYS A 16 -2.04 -8.37 3.39
N ILE A 17 -1.56 -9.51 3.89
CA ILE A 17 -0.39 -10.22 3.35
C ILE A 17 -0.63 -10.65 1.91
N ALA A 18 -1.78 -11.23 1.60
CA ALA A 18 -2.12 -11.67 0.25
C ALA A 18 -2.18 -10.48 -0.72
N PHE A 19 -2.79 -9.37 -0.31
CA PHE A 19 -2.85 -8.15 -1.11
C PHE A 19 -1.45 -7.56 -1.35
N ALA A 20 -0.67 -7.35 -0.28
CA ALA A 20 0.67 -6.78 -0.38
C ALA A 20 1.61 -7.67 -1.20
N THR A 21 1.48 -9.00 -1.12
CA THR A 21 2.26 -9.93 -1.95
C THR A 21 1.92 -9.78 -3.43
N ARG A 22 0.64 -9.58 -3.78
CA ARG A 22 0.23 -9.29 -5.16
C ARG A 22 0.81 -7.95 -5.66
N MET A 23 0.80 -6.92 -4.82
CA MET A 23 1.37 -5.62 -5.17
C MET A 23 2.88 -5.71 -5.35
N ALA A 24 3.58 -6.37 -4.43
CA ALA A 24 5.02 -6.61 -4.55
C ALA A 24 5.39 -7.30 -5.87
N LYS A 25 4.61 -8.31 -6.27
CA LYS A 25 4.81 -8.97 -7.57
C LYS A 25 4.53 -8.04 -8.76
N ALA A 26 3.51 -7.19 -8.67
CA ALA A 26 3.15 -6.26 -9.74
C ALA A 26 4.20 -5.15 -9.93
N PHE A 27 4.86 -4.72 -8.84
CA PHE A 27 5.84 -3.65 -8.85
C PHE A 27 7.30 -4.13 -8.78
N ALA A 28 7.54 -5.45 -8.83
CA ALA A 28 8.87 -6.04 -8.79
C ALA A 28 9.81 -5.52 -9.90
N SER A 29 9.26 -5.14 -11.06
CA SER A 29 10.03 -4.54 -12.17
C SER A 29 10.32 -3.05 -11.98
N VAL A 30 9.67 -2.38 -11.02
CA VAL A 30 9.89 -0.95 -10.73
C VAL A 30 11.02 -0.79 -9.71
N SER A 31 10.97 -1.54 -8.61
CA SER A 31 12.06 -1.61 -7.64
C SER A 31 11.99 -2.92 -6.85
N PRO A 32 13.12 -3.58 -6.56
CA PRO A 32 13.15 -4.74 -5.68
C PRO A 32 12.77 -4.42 -4.23
N GLU A 33 12.84 -3.14 -3.84
CA GLU A 33 12.50 -2.65 -2.49
C GLU A 33 10.99 -2.40 -2.31
N LEU A 34 10.21 -2.41 -3.39
CA LEU A 34 8.74 -2.42 -3.35
C LEU A 34 8.23 -3.83 -3.00
N ASP A 35 8.67 -4.34 -1.85
CA ASP A 35 8.37 -5.68 -1.39
C ASP A 35 7.06 -5.74 -0.59
N ARG A 36 6.67 -6.95 -0.18
CA ARG A 36 5.44 -7.18 0.59
C ARG A 36 5.43 -6.35 1.88
N ASN A 37 6.52 -6.35 2.62
CA ASN A 37 6.61 -5.65 3.90
C ASN A 37 6.51 -4.14 3.70
N TYR A 38 7.12 -3.61 2.63
CA TYR A 38 6.96 -2.22 2.22
C TYR A 38 5.49 -1.86 2.01
N PHE A 39 4.75 -2.62 1.19
CA PHE A 39 3.34 -2.33 0.93
C PHE A 39 2.46 -2.46 2.17
N VAL A 40 2.70 -3.45 3.04
CA VAL A 40 1.97 -3.55 4.31
C VAL A 40 2.17 -2.29 5.14
N ARG A 41 3.42 -1.89 5.35
CA ARG A 41 3.77 -0.72 6.17
C ARG A 41 3.21 0.57 5.59
N CYS A 42 3.47 0.82 4.31
CA CYS A 42 3.04 2.06 3.68
C CYS A 42 1.51 2.20 3.64
N LEU A 43 0.77 1.11 3.42
CA LEU A 43 -0.69 1.13 3.48
C LEU A 43 -1.20 1.32 4.91
N GLU A 44 -0.52 0.78 5.91
CA GLU A 44 -0.83 1.06 7.32
C GLU A 44 -0.58 2.53 7.68
N GLU A 45 0.54 3.11 7.26
CA GLU A 45 0.83 4.53 7.46
C GLU A 45 -0.21 5.39 6.72
N THR A 46 -0.49 5.09 5.45
CA THR A 46 -1.48 5.82 4.63
C THR A 46 -2.89 5.74 5.21
N ALA A 47 -3.28 4.59 5.76
CA ALA A 47 -4.57 4.43 6.42
C ALA A 47 -4.69 5.19 7.74
N ASN A 48 -3.56 5.56 8.36
CA ASN A 48 -3.51 6.29 9.62
C ASN A 48 -3.25 7.80 9.42
N ILE A 49 -2.99 8.27 8.19
CA ILE A 49 -2.80 9.69 7.89
C ILE A 49 -4.16 10.37 7.65
N GLY A 50 -4.52 11.32 8.52
CA GLY A 50 -5.58 12.30 8.28
C GLY A 50 -7.00 11.73 8.15
N ASN A 51 -7.72 12.11 7.08
CA ASN A 51 -9.08 11.66 6.76
C ASN A 51 -9.06 10.63 5.60
N PRO A 52 -8.70 9.35 5.85
CA PRO A 52 -8.47 8.32 4.83
C PRO A 52 -9.74 7.82 4.14
N ARG A 53 -10.90 8.44 4.40
CA ARG A 53 -12.21 7.96 3.94
C ARG A 53 -12.41 8.09 2.43
N ASP A 54 -11.75 9.05 1.80
CA ASP A 54 -11.84 9.31 0.36
C ASP A 54 -10.72 8.63 -0.46
N ILE A 55 -9.67 8.12 0.21
CA ILE A 55 -8.55 7.47 -0.47
C ILE A 55 -8.91 6.00 -0.70
N LYS A 56 -9.05 5.62 -1.97
CA LYS A 56 -9.22 4.21 -2.35
C LYS A 56 -7.92 3.44 -2.15
N LEU A 57 -8.02 2.14 -1.89
CA LEU A 57 -6.86 1.27 -1.71
C LEU A 57 -5.88 1.32 -2.91
N GLU A 58 -6.38 1.39 -4.15
CA GLU A 58 -5.54 1.55 -5.34
C GLU A 58 -4.78 2.88 -5.36
N GLN A 59 -5.42 3.97 -4.94
CA GLN A 59 -4.78 5.28 -4.87
C GLN A 59 -3.70 5.28 -3.79
N ALA A 60 -3.94 4.62 -2.65
CA ALA A 60 -2.93 4.44 -1.61
C ALA A 60 -1.69 3.67 -2.13
N VAL A 61 -1.88 2.62 -2.93
CA VAL A 61 -0.75 1.90 -3.57
C VAL A 61 0.05 2.82 -4.49
N LYS A 62 -0.61 3.63 -5.31
CA LYS A 62 0.07 4.62 -6.18
C LYS A 62 0.85 5.65 -5.36
N ILE A 63 0.29 6.12 -4.26
CA ILE A 63 0.97 7.02 -3.32
C ILE A 63 2.22 6.34 -2.75
N CYS A 64 2.13 5.09 -2.31
CA CYS A 64 3.27 4.33 -1.81
C CYS A 64 4.40 4.26 -2.85
N VAL A 65 4.10 3.84 -4.08
CA VAL A 65 5.11 3.77 -5.14
C VAL A 65 5.73 5.14 -5.42
N ALA A 66 4.92 6.20 -5.48
CA ALA A 66 5.43 7.55 -5.72
C ALA A 66 6.30 8.07 -4.57
N VAL A 67 5.96 7.77 -3.32
CA VAL A 67 6.78 8.11 -2.14
C VAL A 67 8.11 7.37 -2.17
N HIS A 68 8.10 6.08 -2.52
CA HIS A 68 9.33 5.32 -2.70
C HIS A 68 10.24 5.95 -3.76
N GLN A 69 9.69 6.28 -4.93
CA GLN A 69 10.47 6.85 -6.03
C GLN A 69 11.17 8.15 -5.61
N LYS A 70 10.45 9.04 -4.92
CA LYS A 70 11.02 10.30 -4.39
C LYS A 70 12.09 10.11 -3.32
N ALA A 71 12.08 8.99 -2.60
CA ALA A 71 13.07 8.70 -1.57
C ALA A 71 14.35 8.09 -2.13
N THR A 72 14.32 7.60 -3.37
CA THR A 72 15.45 6.96 -4.07
C THR A 72 16.14 7.92 -5.07
N GLU A 73 15.59 9.11 -5.31
CA GLU A 73 16.23 10.24 -6.03
C GLU A 73 17.22 11.01 -5.14
#